data_AF-A0A928EX17-F1
#
_entry.id   AF-A0A928EX17-F1
#
_cell.length_a   1.000
_cell.length_b   1.000
_cell.length_c   1.000
_cell.angle_alpha   90.00
_cell.angle_beta   90.00
_cell.angle_gamma   90.00
#
_symmetry.space_group_name_H-M   'P 1'
#
loop_
_entity.id
_entity.type
_entity.pdbx_description
1 polymer ?
#
loop_
_entity_poly.entity_id
_entity_poly.type
_entity_poly.pdbx_seq_one_letter_code
_entity_poly.pdbx_strand_id
1 'polypeptide(L)'
;MDFKDIRRGFSRTSLTVTGIGVLVGLLLILLPVGFLLDVVFFIMGIVTIAVNLPTLFSLLPLRHTGVGKVSLICTALMVVAGFLMLILHSSILLIVVGVVMIAQPLIAIVNATDRSSRFKAEAPKLIVGIVLLVLGPAKTIDVLFDVAGIGVIILSIVYLISMYRLVKKSQNVTGARVFVDTDGNGTIDTVYVDTNGNGKADTATRYREKK
;
A
#
# COMPACT_ATOMS: atom_id res chain seq x y z
N MET A 1 10.54 31.68 -18.25
CA MET A 1 10.83 30.30 -17.80
C MET A 1 10.91 29.44 -19.06
N ASP A 2 12.07 28.83 -19.32
CA ASP A 2 12.33 28.05 -20.53
C ASP A 2 11.63 26.66 -20.47
N PHE A 3 11.01 26.23 -21.57
CA PHE A 3 10.35 24.93 -21.72
C PHE A 3 11.30 23.76 -21.43
N LYS A 4 12.61 23.98 -21.64
CA LYS A 4 13.70 23.03 -21.34
C LYS A 4 13.89 22.80 -19.83
N ASP A 5 13.60 23.80 -19.00
CA ASP A 5 13.76 23.72 -17.55
C ASP A 5 12.53 23.06 -16.90
N ILE A 6 11.33 23.30 -17.43
CA ILE A 6 10.11 22.56 -17.05
C ILE A 6 10.27 21.07 -17.39
N ARG A 7 10.82 20.74 -18.57
CA ARG A 7 11.09 19.34 -18.98
C ARG A 7 12.14 18.64 -18.09
N ARG A 8 13.24 19.32 -17.75
CA ARG A 8 14.27 18.77 -16.87
C ARG A 8 13.75 18.57 -15.44
N GLY A 9 12.93 19.49 -14.93
CA GLY A 9 12.25 19.34 -13.65
C GLY A 9 11.28 18.16 -13.63
N PHE A 10 10.43 18.05 -14.64
CA PHE A 10 9.39 17.02 -14.74
C PHE A 10 9.95 15.61 -14.98
N SER A 11 11.04 15.48 -15.73
CA SER A 11 11.75 14.20 -15.89
C SER A 11 12.42 13.76 -14.58
N ARG A 12 13.09 14.68 -13.87
CA ARG A 12 13.75 14.38 -12.58
C ARG A 12 12.76 13.93 -11.51
N THR A 13 11.61 14.58 -11.39
CA THR A 13 10.59 14.19 -10.40
C THR A 13 9.99 12.81 -10.69
N SER A 14 9.76 12.46 -11.96
CA SER A 14 9.25 11.12 -12.28
C SER A 14 10.26 10.00 -12.01
N LEU A 15 11.55 10.25 -12.23
CA LEU A 15 12.63 9.32 -11.91
C LEU A 15 12.79 9.15 -10.40
N THR A 16 12.71 10.23 -9.62
CA THR A 16 12.80 10.13 -8.15
C THR A 16 11.61 9.39 -7.56
N VAL A 17 10.38 9.69 -8.00
CA VAL A 17 9.17 8.99 -7.54
C VAL A 17 9.22 7.50 -7.88
N THR A 18 9.64 7.15 -9.11
CA THR A 18 9.80 5.74 -9.51
C THR A 18 10.88 5.05 -8.69
N GLY A 19 12.02 5.71 -8.48
CA GLY A 19 13.12 5.17 -7.66
C GLY A 19 12.68 4.92 -6.22
N ILE A 20 11.94 5.86 -5.61
CA ILE A 20 11.36 5.69 -4.27
C ILE A 20 10.37 4.52 -4.27
N GLY A 21 9.49 4.43 -5.27
CA GLY A 21 8.51 3.35 -5.36
C GLY A 21 9.15 1.96 -5.46
N VAL A 22 10.17 1.81 -6.30
CA VAL A 22 10.93 0.55 -6.40
C VAL A 22 11.67 0.24 -5.09
N LEU A 23 12.30 1.23 -4.46
CA LEU A 23 12.96 1.05 -3.16
C LEU A 23 11.99 0.61 -2.07
N VAL A 24 10.81 1.23 -1.99
CA VAL A 24 9.77 0.86 -1.03
C VAL A 24 9.26 -0.54 -1.31
N GLY A 25 8.99 -0.89 -2.57
CA GLY A 25 8.54 -2.24 -2.92
C GLY A 25 9.58 -3.32 -2.60
N LEU A 26 10.86 -3.04 -2.84
CA LEU A 26 11.97 -3.93 -2.48
C LEU A 26 12.13 -4.04 -0.95
N LEU A 27 11.97 -2.93 -0.23
CA LEU A 27 11.97 -2.92 1.23
C LEU A 27 10.85 -3.78 1.79
N LEU A 28 9.64 -3.73 1.22
CA LEU A 28 8.51 -4.56 1.66
C LEU A 28 8.80 -6.06 1.50
N ILE A 29 9.42 -6.47 0.39
CA ILE A 29 9.78 -7.87 0.13
C ILE A 29 10.92 -8.35 1.04
N LEU A 30 11.89 -7.47 1.33
CA LEU A 30 13.05 -7.83 2.14
C LEU A 30 12.80 -7.72 3.65
N LEU A 31 11.66 -7.18 4.07
CA LEU A 31 11.35 -6.98 5.47
C LEU A 31 11.00 -8.34 6.12
N PRO A 32 11.76 -8.83 7.10
CA PRO A 32 11.42 -10.07 7.80
C PRO A 32 10.27 -9.80 8.78
N VAL A 33 9.02 -10.00 8.35
CA VAL A 33 7.84 -9.65 9.16
C VAL A 33 7.75 -10.51 10.42
N GLY A 34 8.25 -11.74 10.38
CA GLY A 34 8.40 -12.59 11.56
C GLY A 34 9.13 -11.89 12.71
N PHE A 35 10.28 -11.26 12.42
CA PHE A 35 11.04 -10.51 13.43
C PHE A 35 10.27 -9.28 13.94
N LEU A 36 9.59 -8.57 13.03
CA LEU A 36 8.78 -7.40 13.42
C LEU A 36 7.65 -7.79 14.38
N LEU A 37 6.95 -8.89 14.10
CA LEU A 37 5.92 -9.41 14.98
C LEU A 37 6.50 -9.83 16.32
N ASP A 38 7.63 -10.55 16.33
CA ASP A 38 8.29 -10.96 17.58
C ASP A 38 8.62 -9.75 18.47
N VAL A 39 9.14 -8.67 17.89
CA VAL A 39 9.42 -7.41 18.60
C VAL A 39 8.13 -6.76 19.12
N VAL A 40 7.07 -6.69 18.31
CA VAL A 40 5.80 -6.10 18.73
C VAL A 40 5.18 -6.90 19.87
N PHE A 41 5.16 -8.23 19.80
CA PHE A 41 4.65 -9.09 20.86
C PHE A 41 5.48 -8.99 22.13
N PHE A 42 6.80 -8.88 21.99
CA PHE A 42 7.69 -8.65 23.11
C PHE A 42 7.37 -7.33 23.84
N ILE A 43 7.25 -6.23 23.10
CA ILE A 43 6.90 -4.91 23.67
C ILE A 43 5.50 -4.96 24.29
N MET A 44 4.51 -5.50 23.58
CA MET A 44 3.13 -5.61 24.07
C MET A 44 3.03 -6.48 25.32
N GLY A 45 3.79 -7.57 25.40
CA GLY A 45 3.89 -8.40 26.60
C GLY A 45 4.43 -7.63 27.80
N ILE A 46 5.53 -6.89 27.62
CA ILE A 46 6.11 -6.03 28.66
C ILE A 46 5.11 -4.97 29.12
N VAL A 47 4.49 -4.25 28.17
CA VAL A 47 3.51 -3.19 28.48
C VAL A 47 2.31 -3.77 29.23
N THR A 48 1.79 -4.93 28.80
CA THR A 48 0.67 -5.60 29.47
C THR A 48 1.03 -5.95 30.91
N ILE A 49 2.21 -6.49 31.17
CA ILE A 49 2.68 -6.78 32.53
C ILE A 49 2.83 -5.48 33.32
N ALA A 50 3.50 -4.47 32.76
CA ALA A 50 3.79 -3.21 33.43
C ALA A 50 2.52 -2.46 33.85
N VAL A 51 1.46 -2.50 33.04
CA VAL A 51 0.17 -1.86 33.34
C VAL A 51 -0.67 -2.66 34.34
N ASN A 52 -0.68 -3.99 34.22
CA ASN A 52 -1.57 -4.83 35.03
C ASN A 52 -0.96 -5.23 36.38
N LEU A 53 0.37 -5.28 36.51
CA LEU A 53 1.03 -5.70 37.75
C LEU A 53 0.76 -4.75 38.94
N PRO A 54 0.85 -3.41 38.81
CA PRO A 54 0.48 -2.50 39.90
C PRO A 54 -1.00 -2.59 40.26
N THR A 55 -1.86 -2.73 39.24
CA THR A 55 -3.32 -2.88 39.40
C THR A 55 -3.67 -4.15 40.17
N LEU A 56 -2.91 -5.24 39.97
CA LEU A 56 -3.10 -6.47 40.73
C LEU A 56 -2.87 -6.26 42.23
N PHE A 57 -1.81 -5.54 42.60
CA PHE A 57 -1.50 -5.24 44.00
C PHE A 57 -2.53 -4.30 44.64
N SER A 58 -3.03 -3.31 43.91
CA SER A 58 -4.05 -2.39 44.43
C SER A 58 -5.41 -3.06 44.63
N LEU A 59 -5.69 -4.18 43.96
CA LEU A 59 -6.92 -4.95 44.10
C LEU A 59 -6.89 -5.98 45.25
N LEU A 60 -5.72 -6.29 45.83
CA LEU A 60 -5.59 -7.25 46.94
C LEU A 60 -6.49 -6.93 48.16
N PRO A 61 -6.66 -5.67 48.59
CA PRO A 61 -7.54 -5.34 49.71
C PRO A 61 -9.02 -5.62 49.42
N LEU A 62 -9.42 -5.59 48.14
CA LEU A 62 -10.81 -5.76 47.71
C LEU A 62 -11.20 -7.23 47.47
N ARG A 63 -10.30 -8.19 47.76
CA ARG A 63 -10.49 -9.64 47.56
C ARG A 63 -11.75 -10.22 48.23
N HIS A 64 -12.31 -9.53 49.21
CA HIS A 64 -13.50 -9.97 49.94
C HIS A 64 -14.80 -9.61 49.21
N THR A 65 -14.77 -8.64 48.30
CA THR A 65 -15.96 -8.22 47.51
C THR A 65 -16.14 -9.11 46.28
N GLY A 66 -17.39 -9.35 45.86
CA GLY A 66 -17.67 -10.17 44.66
C GLY A 66 -17.05 -9.57 43.39
N VAL A 67 -17.20 -8.25 43.21
CA VAL A 67 -16.60 -7.52 42.09
C VAL A 67 -15.07 -7.53 42.18
N GLY A 68 -14.50 -7.31 43.37
CA GLY A 68 -13.05 -7.33 43.57
C GLY A 68 -12.42 -8.69 43.26
N LYS A 69 -13.08 -9.81 43.58
CA LYS A 69 -12.61 -11.16 43.21
C LYS A 69 -12.51 -11.33 41.70
N VAL A 70 -13.56 -10.96 40.97
CA VAL A 70 -13.60 -11.07 39.51
C VAL A 70 -12.51 -10.21 38.88
N SER A 71 -12.38 -8.95 39.31
CA SER A 71 -11.34 -8.04 38.81
C SER A 71 -9.93 -8.56 39.10
N LEU A 72 -9.69 -9.10 40.31
CA LEU A 72 -8.39 -9.64 40.70
C LEU A 72 -8.01 -10.86 39.83
N ILE A 73 -8.96 -11.76 39.57
CA ILE A 73 -8.76 -12.90 38.65
C ILE A 73 -8.48 -12.42 37.23
N CYS A 74 -9.29 -11.50 36.71
CA CYS A 74 -9.10 -10.96 35.36
C CYS A 74 -7.74 -10.26 35.21
N THR A 75 -7.34 -9.42 36.17
CA THR A 75 -6.04 -8.75 36.14
C THR A 75 -4.89 -9.76 36.28
N ALA A 76 -5.02 -10.80 37.11
CA ALA A 76 -4.03 -11.88 37.19
C ALA A 76 -3.90 -12.63 35.85
N LEU A 77 -5.02 -12.94 35.19
CA LEU A 77 -5.03 -13.55 33.86
C LEU A 77 -4.36 -12.65 32.82
N MET A 78 -4.56 -11.32 32.88
CA MET A 78 -3.89 -10.38 31.99
C MET A 78 -2.37 -10.35 32.20
N VAL A 79 -1.90 -10.41 33.44
CA VAL A 79 -0.46 -10.53 33.73
C VAL A 79 0.10 -11.85 33.17
N VAL A 80 -0.60 -12.96 33.40
CA VAL A 80 -0.23 -14.27 32.83
C VAL A 80 -0.21 -14.22 31.30
N ALA A 81 -1.22 -13.62 30.67
CA ALA A 81 -1.26 -13.43 29.22
C ALA A 81 -0.07 -12.59 28.72
N GLY A 82 0.32 -11.56 29.46
CA GLY A 82 1.53 -10.79 29.19
C GLY A 82 2.80 -11.65 29.17
N PHE A 83 3.00 -12.51 30.17
CA PHE A 83 4.12 -13.47 30.19
C PHE A 83 4.02 -14.50 29.06
N LEU A 84 2.81 -14.98 28.78
CA LEU A 84 2.55 -15.92 27.70
C LEU A 84 2.96 -15.31 26.36
N MET A 85 2.64 -14.03 26.12
CA MET A 85 3.05 -13.30 24.91
C MET A 85 4.58 -13.19 24.76
N LEU A 86 5.34 -13.10 25.87
CA LEU A 86 6.80 -13.07 25.81
C LEU A 86 7.42 -14.42 25.42
N ILE A 87 6.79 -15.53 25.84
CA ILE A 87 7.36 -16.88 25.69
C ILE A 87 6.82 -17.61 24.45
N LEU A 88 5.53 -17.42 24.12
CA LEU A 88 4.80 -18.14 23.07
C LEU A 88 4.29 -17.18 21.97
N HIS A 89 5.03 -16.10 21.70
CA HIS A 89 4.69 -15.03 20.76
C HIS A 89 4.09 -15.52 19.42
N SER A 90 4.69 -16.53 18.78
CA SER A 90 4.23 -17.05 17.49
C SER A 90 2.97 -17.92 17.56
N SER A 91 2.77 -18.65 18.66
CA SER A 91 1.72 -19.68 18.79
C SER A 91 0.42 -19.12 19.34
N ILE A 92 0.48 -18.16 20.28
CA ILE A 92 -0.71 -17.52 20.84
C ILE A 92 -1.41 -16.69 19.77
N LEU A 93 -0.65 -15.97 18.95
CA LEU A 93 -1.21 -15.13 17.90
C LEU A 93 -2.03 -15.96 16.90
N LEU A 94 -1.51 -17.12 16.51
CA LEU A 94 -2.15 -18.06 15.60
C LEU A 94 -3.49 -18.56 16.17
N ILE A 95 -3.50 -18.94 17.45
CA ILE A 95 -4.69 -19.45 18.12
C ILE A 95 -5.71 -18.31 18.33
N VAL A 96 -5.31 -17.17 18.89
CA VAL A 96 -6.26 -16.11 19.24
C VAL A 96 -6.83 -15.44 18.00
N VAL A 97 -5.99 -14.98 17.07
CA VAL A 97 -6.47 -14.24 15.89
C VAL A 97 -7.15 -15.16 14.89
N GLY A 98 -6.58 -16.34 14.64
CA GLY A 98 -7.17 -17.32 13.72
C GLY A 98 -8.53 -17.80 14.19
N VAL A 99 -8.66 -18.19 15.46
CA VAL A 99 -9.94 -18.67 16.01
C VAL A 99 -10.96 -17.54 16.06
N VAL A 100 -10.60 -16.33 16.48
CA VAL A 100 -11.54 -15.20 16.54
C VAL A 100 -12.01 -14.79 15.13
N MET A 101 -11.11 -14.75 14.14
CA MET A 101 -11.46 -14.45 12.75
C MET A 101 -12.39 -15.48 12.12
N ILE A 102 -12.33 -16.74 12.55
CA ILE A 102 -13.24 -17.80 12.09
C ILE A 102 -14.56 -17.75 12.87
N ALA A 103 -14.49 -17.58 14.19
CA ALA A 103 -15.66 -17.63 15.07
C ALA A 103 -16.67 -16.50 14.77
N GLN A 104 -16.21 -15.27 14.56
CA GLN A 104 -17.08 -14.13 14.27
C GLN A 104 -17.97 -14.33 13.03
N PRO A 105 -17.44 -14.64 11.84
CA PRO A 105 -18.26 -14.91 10.66
C PRO A 105 -19.12 -16.16 10.82
N LEU A 106 -18.66 -17.21 11.51
CA LEU A 106 -19.51 -18.37 11.81
C LEU A 106 -20.74 -17.97 12.64
N ILE A 107 -20.55 -17.19 13.71
CA ILE A 107 -21.66 -16.65 14.52
C ILE A 107 -22.60 -15.79 13.66
N ALA A 108 -22.05 -14.95 12.78
CA ALA A 108 -22.83 -14.10 11.89
C ALA A 108 -23.66 -14.87 10.86
N ILE A 109 -23.14 -16.00 10.35
CA ILE A 109 -23.86 -16.90 9.43
C ILE A 109 -24.96 -17.66 10.16
N VAL A 110 -24.67 -18.17 11.36
CA VAL A 110 -25.65 -18.94 12.17
C VAL A 110 -26.85 -18.06 12.56
N ASN A 111 -26.60 -16.80 12.90
CA ASN A 111 -27.65 -15.86 13.34
C ASN A 111 -28.37 -15.13 12.19
N ALA A 112 -27.98 -15.35 10.93
CA ALA A 112 -28.59 -14.67 9.80
C ALA A 112 -29.87 -15.36 9.32
N THR A 113 -30.90 -14.55 9.01
CA THR A 113 -32.17 -15.02 8.43
C THR A 113 -31.97 -15.63 7.04
N ASP A 114 -31.08 -15.04 6.22
CA ASP A 114 -30.64 -15.61 4.93
C ASP A 114 -29.16 -16.05 5.02
N ARG A 115 -28.98 -17.34 5.29
CA ARG A 115 -27.68 -17.96 5.52
C ARG A 115 -26.81 -17.98 4.25
N SER A 116 -27.41 -18.10 3.07
CA SER A 116 -26.67 -18.26 1.81
C SER A 116 -26.03 -16.96 1.35
N SER A 117 -26.81 -15.87 1.39
CA SER A 117 -26.30 -14.53 1.08
C SER A 117 -25.26 -14.07 2.09
N ARG A 118 -25.46 -14.38 3.38
CA ARG A 118 -24.50 -14.06 4.44
C ARG A 118 -23.21 -14.87 4.30
N PHE A 119 -23.30 -16.14 3.95
CA PHE A 119 -22.11 -16.98 3.73
C PHE A 119 -21.20 -16.40 2.65
N LYS A 120 -21.75 -15.94 1.52
CA LYS A 120 -20.95 -15.32 0.45
C LYS A 120 -20.25 -14.02 0.91
N ALA A 121 -20.93 -13.22 1.73
CA ALA A 121 -20.36 -11.98 2.27
C ALA A 121 -19.24 -12.25 3.30
N GLU A 122 -19.35 -13.33 4.06
CA GLU A 122 -18.39 -13.68 5.12
C GLU A 122 -17.29 -14.67 4.66
N ALA A 123 -17.48 -15.34 3.53
CA ALA A 123 -16.53 -16.31 2.96
C ALA A 123 -15.10 -15.78 2.81
N PRO A 124 -14.85 -14.53 2.35
CA PRO A 124 -13.49 -13.99 2.28
C PRO A 124 -12.80 -13.97 3.64
N LYS A 125 -13.53 -13.60 4.70
CA LYS A 125 -12.98 -13.57 6.07
C LYS A 125 -12.70 -14.97 6.59
N LEU A 126 -13.58 -15.94 6.29
CA LEU A 126 -13.36 -17.35 6.64
C LEU A 126 -12.12 -17.91 5.94
N ILE A 127 -11.93 -17.63 4.65
CA ILE A 127 -10.74 -18.06 3.90
C ILE A 127 -9.48 -17.46 4.53
N VAL A 128 -9.48 -16.16 4.82
CA VAL A 128 -8.34 -15.50 5.48
C VAL A 128 -8.08 -16.10 6.86
N GLY A 129 -9.12 -16.38 7.65
CA GLY A 129 -8.99 -17.04 8.96
C GLY A 129 -8.39 -18.44 8.88
N ILE A 130 -8.81 -19.25 7.90
CA ILE A 130 -8.27 -20.60 7.65
C ILE A 130 -6.81 -20.52 7.21
N VAL A 131 -6.48 -19.62 6.28
CA VAL A 131 -5.11 -19.38 5.82
C VAL A 131 -4.22 -18.99 7.00
N LEU A 132 -4.68 -18.07 7.85
CA LEU A 132 -4.01 -17.66 9.08
C LEU A 132 -3.76 -18.81 10.05
N LEU A 133 -4.73 -19.71 10.20
CA LEU A 133 -4.61 -20.88 11.08
C LEU A 133 -3.59 -21.91 10.55
N VAL A 134 -3.56 -22.12 9.24
CA VAL A 134 -2.71 -23.15 8.61
C VAL A 134 -1.27 -22.69 8.42
N LEU A 135 -1.07 -21.50 7.85
CA LEU A 135 0.27 -20.95 7.57
C LEU A 135 0.87 -20.24 8.79
N GLY A 136 0.01 -19.79 9.70
CA GLY A 136 0.38 -18.91 10.78
C GLY A 136 0.44 -17.43 10.37
N PRO A 137 0.31 -16.52 11.34
CA PRO A 137 0.24 -15.08 11.11
C PRO A 137 1.53 -14.50 10.54
N ALA A 138 2.69 -14.97 10.99
CA ALA A 138 3.99 -14.51 10.47
C ALA A 138 4.11 -14.80 8.96
N LYS A 139 3.87 -16.04 8.53
CA LYS A 139 3.96 -16.41 7.12
C LYS A 139 2.86 -15.78 6.27
N THR A 140 1.66 -15.65 6.81
CA THR A 140 0.57 -14.97 6.09
C THR A 140 0.92 -13.51 5.82
N ILE A 141 1.48 -12.80 6.81
CA ILE A 141 1.87 -11.40 6.64
C ILE A 141 3.10 -11.27 5.75
N ASP A 142 4.10 -12.16 5.85
CA ASP A 142 5.25 -12.23 4.93
C ASP A 142 4.76 -12.26 3.46
N VAL A 143 3.87 -13.22 3.13
CA VAL A 143 3.31 -13.35 1.77
C VAL A 143 2.53 -12.10 1.36
N LEU A 144 1.78 -11.49 2.26
CA LEU A 144 1.04 -10.27 1.97
C LEU A 144 1.98 -9.09 1.64
N PHE A 145 3.07 -8.94 2.41
CA PHE A 145 4.10 -7.93 2.18
C PHE A 145 4.83 -8.16 0.86
N ASP A 146 5.13 -9.41 0.51
CA ASP A 146 5.72 -9.77 -0.78
C ASP A 146 4.81 -9.37 -1.94
N VAL A 147 3.53 -9.74 -1.88
CA VAL A 147 2.54 -9.41 -2.92
C VAL A 147 2.37 -7.89 -3.04
N ALA A 148 2.29 -7.19 -1.91
CA ALA A 148 2.20 -5.73 -1.89
C ALA A 148 3.45 -5.08 -2.49
N GLY A 149 4.65 -5.56 -2.12
CA GLY A 149 5.93 -5.06 -2.64
C GLY A 149 6.06 -5.26 -4.15
N ILE A 150 5.72 -6.44 -4.67
CA ILE A 150 5.66 -6.72 -6.11
C ILE A 150 4.67 -5.77 -6.79
N GLY A 151 3.48 -5.57 -6.21
CA GLY A 151 2.47 -4.65 -6.72
C GLY A 151 2.97 -3.21 -6.83
N VAL A 152 3.66 -2.71 -5.80
CA VAL A 152 4.26 -1.37 -5.79
C VAL A 152 5.35 -1.23 -6.86
N ILE A 153 6.19 -2.25 -7.04
CA ILE A 153 7.21 -2.26 -8.11
C ILE A 153 6.55 -2.18 -9.48
N ILE A 154 5.55 -3.02 -9.75
CA ILE A 154 4.82 -3.02 -11.02
C ILE A 154 4.17 -1.64 -11.26
N LEU A 155 3.49 -1.08 -10.25
CA LEU A 155 2.86 0.23 -10.34
C LEU A 155 3.88 1.34 -10.64
N SER A 156 5.06 1.27 -10.03
CA SER A 156 6.15 2.22 -10.27
C SER A 156 6.66 2.15 -11.71
N ILE A 157 6.82 0.94 -12.26
CA ILE A 157 7.23 0.75 -13.66
C ILE A 157 6.15 1.27 -14.62
N VAL A 158 4.86 0.96 -14.36
CA VAL A 158 3.73 1.44 -15.16
C VAL A 158 3.65 2.97 -15.15
N TYR A 159 3.86 3.59 -13.99
CA TYR A 159 3.92 5.05 -13.85
C TYR A 159 5.02 5.65 -14.74
N LEU A 160 6.24 5.09 -14.70
CA LEU A 160 7.36 5.54 -15.52
C LEU A 160 7.07 5.41 -17.02
N ILE A 161 6.50 4.29 -17.46
CA ILE A 161 6.14 4.06 -18.88
C ILE A 161 5.06 5.05 -19.33
N SER A 162 4.03 5.25 -18.52
CA SER A 162 2.92 6.17 -18.83
C SER A 162 3.43 7.59 -18.98
N MET A 163 4.33 8.00 -18.08
CA MET A 163 4.99 9.29 -18.10
C MET A 163 5.86 9.47 -19.35
N TYR A 164 6.66 8.47 -19.71
CA TYR A 164 7.48 8.52 -20.94
C TYR A 164 6.60 8.71 -22.19
N ARG A 165 5.47 8.01 -22.28
CA ARG A 165 4.50 8.18 -23.38
C ARG A 165 3.91 9.58 -23.43
N LEU A 166 3.57 10.18 -22.29
CA LEU A 166 3.04 11.55 -22.23
C LEU A 166 4.05 12.58 -22.71
N VAL A 167 5.31 12.48 -22.28
CA VAL A 167 6.38 13.39 -22.73
C VAL A 167 6.62 13.24 -24.23
N LYS A 168 6.67 12.01 -24.76
CA LYS A 168 6.81 11.75 -26.19
C LYS A 168 5.62 12.29 -27.00
N LYS A 169 4.39 12.11 -26.51
CA LYS A 169 3.18 12.63 -27.18
C LYS A 169 3.16 14.16 -27.19
N SER A 170 3.60 14.81 -26.12
CA SER A 170 3.68 16.28 -26.05
C SER A 170 4.66 16.87 -27.08
N GLN A 171 5.79 16.20 -27.35
CA GLN A 171 6.73 16.64 -28.39
C GLN A 171 6.12 16.69 -29.80
N ASN A 172 5.20 15.77 -30.11
CA ASN A 172 4.54 15.74 -31.42
C ASN A 172 3.49 16.85 -31.62
N VAL A 173 3.13 17.60 -30.57
CA VAL A 173 2.07 18.61 -30.62
C VAL A 173 2.63 20.04 -30.64
N THR A 174 3.79 20.28 -30.04
CA THR A 174 4.44 21.61 -29.95
C THR A 174 5.31 21.98 -31.15
N GLY A 175 5.04 21.43 -32.34
CA GLY A 175 5.72 21.89 -33.54
C GLY A 175 5.32 23.32 -33.88
N ALA A 176 6.21 24.29 -33.72
CA ALA A 176 5.94 25.66 -34.15
C ALA A 176 5.74 25.66 -35.67
N ARG A 177 4.60 26.17 -36.13
CA ARG A 177 4.28 26.27 -37.56
C ARG A 177 4.47 27.72 -38.00
N VAL A 178 5.37 27.93 -38.95
CA VAL A 178 5.55 29.22 -39.61
C VAL A 178 4.96 29.13 -41.02
N PHE A 179 4.00 30.00 -41.30
CA PHE A 179 3.38 30.13 -42.62
C PHE A 179 4.11 31.25 -43.36
N VAL A 180 4.61 30.95 -44.55
CA VAL A 180 5.36 31.91 -45.38
C VAL A 180 4.63 32.09 -46.70
N ASP A 181 4.29 33.34 -46.98
CA ASP A 181 3.88 33.87 -48.27
C ASP A 181 5.13 34.50 -48.90
N THR A 182 5.66 33.85 -49.94
CA THR A 182 6.95 34.19 -50.56
C THR A 182 6.78 35.20 -51.68
N ASP A 183 5.62 35.20 -52.35
CA ASP A 183 5.32 36.08 -53.48
C ASP A 183 4.44 37.29 -53.09
N GLY A 184 3.95 37.33 -51.85
CA GLY A 184 3.19 38.45 -51.28
C GLY A 184 1.75 38.52 -51.78
N ASN A 185 1.20 37.40 -52.25
CA ASN A 185 -0.13 37.34 -52.84
C ASN A 185 -1.27 37.15 -51.81
N GLY A 186 -0.94 37.04 -50.52
CA GLY A 186 -1.90 36.84 -49.43
C GLY A 186 -2.30 35.39 -49.19
N THR A 187 -1.72 34.43 -49.92
CA THR A 187 -1.90 32.98 -49.73
C THR A 187 -0.63 32.35 -49.18
N ILE A 188 -0.79 31.24 -48.47
CA ILE A 188 0.35 30.54 -47.89
C ILE A 188 1.02 29.71 -48.98
N ASP A 189 2.31 29.94 -49.25
CA ASP A 189 3.09 29.12 -50.18
C ASP A 189 3.70 27.90 -49.50
N THR A 190 4.28 28.11 -48.32
CA THR A 190 5.10 27.10 -47.64
C THR A 190 4.85 27.11 -46.14
N VAL A 191 4.71 25.92 -45.57
CA VAL A 191 4.63 25.70 -44.11
C VAL A 191 5.92 25.09 -43.64
N TYR A 192 6.58 25.78 -42.72
CA TYR A 192 7.73 25.28 -41.99
C TYR A 192 7.29 24.78 -40.62
N VAL A 193 7.71 23.58 -40.26
CA VAL A 193 7.42 22.96 -38.96
C VAL A 193 8.73 22.75 -38.21
N ASP A 194 8.88 23.39 -37.05
CA ASP A 194 9.95 23.14 -36.09
C ASP A 194 9.38 22.25 -34.98
N THR A 195 9.56 20.93 -35.12
CA THR A 195 8.98 19.91 -34.23
C THR A 195 9.78 19.78 -32.95
N ASN A 196 11.07 20.11 -32.98
CA ASN A 196 11.97 19.97 -31.83
C ASN A 196 12.23 21.30 -31.08
N GLY A 197 11.71 22.41 -31.57
CA GLY A 197 11.77 23.74 -30.94
C GLY A 197 13.18 24.32 -30.94
N ASN A 198 14.01 23.99 -31.93
CA ASN A 198 15.40 24.45 -31.99
C ASN A 198 15.59 25.76 -32.79
N GLY A 199 14.49 26.36 -33.28
CA GLY A 199 14.51 27.58 -34.08
C GLY A 199 14.89 27.37 -35.55
N LYS A 200 15.03 26.12 -36.00
CA LYS A 200 15.21 25.72 -37.40
C LYS A 200 14.05 24.84 -37.82
N ALA A 201 13.60 25.01 -39.06
CA ALA A 201 12.56 24.16 -39.59
C ALA A 201 13.07 22.73 -39.82
N ASP A 202 12.38 21.75 -39.24
CA ASP A 202 12.65 20.33 -39.45
C ASP A 202 12.03 19.83 -40.77
N THR A 203 10.93 20.46 -41.20
CA THR A 203 10.21 20.07 -42.42
C THR A 203 9.63 21.31 -43.09
N ALA A 204 9.81 21.40 -44.41
CA ALA A 204 9.21 22.43 -45.26
C ALA A 204 8.27 21.75 -46.25
N THR A 205 6.99 22.12 -46.25
CA THR A 205 6.00 21.56 -47.17
C THR A 205 5.33 22.68 -47.95
N ARG A 206 5.30 22.59 -49.29
CA ARG A 206 4.49 23.50 -50.10
C ARG A 206 3.02 23.31 -49.73
N TYR A 207 2.36 24.40 -49.39
CA TYR A 207 0.94 24.39 -49.09
C TYR A 207 0.20 24.13 -50.39
N ARG A 208 -0.49 22.99 -50.47
CA ARG A 208 -1.43 22.69 -51.54
C ARG A 208 -2.81 22.81 -50.93
N GLU A 209 -3.55 23.84 -51.31
CA GLU A 209 -5.00 23.82 -51.10
C GLU A 209 -5.55 22.57 -51.78
N LYS A 210 -6.12 21.66 -50.99
CA LYS A 210 -6.97 20.62 -51.54
C LYS A 210 -8.21 21.34 -52.08
N LYS A 211 -8.33 21.40 -53.40
CA LYS A 211 -9.59 21.67 -54.09
C LYS A 211 -10.65 20.65 -53.69
#